data_AF-A0A5F2HVW5-F1
#
_entry.id   AF-A0A5F2HVW5-F1
#
_cell.length_a   1.000
_cell.length_b   1.000
_cell.length_c   1.000
_cell.angle_alpha   90.00
_cell.angle_beta   90.00
_cell.angle_gamma   90.00
#
_symmetry.space_group_name_H-M   'P 1'
#
loop_
_entity.id
_entity.type
_entity.pdbx_description
1 polymer ?
#
loop_
_entity_poly.entity_id
_entity_poly.type
_entity_poly.pdbx_seq_one_letter_code
_entity_poly.pdbx_strand_id
1 'polypeptide(L)'
;MSALQFPEAPSDKKALEEGTALSPRFDAAGLVTVVVTDAGDGMLLMVAHMNAQALSLTLETGIAHYWSRSRNALWKKGETSGNFQHVV
;
A
#
# COMPACT_ATOMS: atom_id res chain seq x y z
N MET A 1 7.17 -2.21 17.78
CA MET A 1 7.40 -1.14 16.77
C MET A 1 6.03 -0.56 16.44
N SER A 2 5.90 0.77 16.43
CA SER A 2 4.60 1.42 16.14
C SER A 2 4.39 1.38 14.64
N ALA A 3 3.26 0.82 14.20
CA ALA A 3 2.85 0.92 12.80
C ALA A 3 2.77 2.40 12.40
N LEU A 4 3.20 2.73 11.19
CA LEU A 4 2.99 4.04 10.59
C LEU A 4 1.48 4.29 10.54
N GLN A 5 1.05 5.42 11.08
CA GLN A 5 -0.33 5.83 11.05
C GLN A 5 -0.52 6.92 10.00
N PHE A 6 -1.52 6.75 9.15
CA PHE A 6 -1.82 7.71 8.10
C PHE A 6 -2.83 8.73 8.62
N PRO A 7 -2.57 10.04 8.49
CA PRO A 7 -3.54 11.07 8.82
C PRO A 7 -4.71 11.05 7.83
N GLU A 8 -5.84 11.63 8.25
CA GLU A 8 -6.96 11.88 7.35
C GLU A 8 -6.54 12.88 6.25
N ALA A 9 -7.07 12.67 5.04
CA ALA A 9 -6.78 13.54 3.91
C ALA A 9 -7.29 14.98 4.18
N PRO A 10 -6.44 16.02 4.02
CA PRO A 10 -6.87 17.40 4.17
C PRO A 10 -8.01 17.77 3.21
N SER A 11 -8.91 18.64 3.65
CA SER A 11 -9.94 19.24 2.79
C SER A 11 -9.39 20.34 1.88
N ASP A 12 -8.28 20.97 2.26
CA ASP A 12 -7.56 21.92 1.43
C ASP A 12 -6.81 21.21 0.31
N LYS A 13 -7.14 21.56 -0.94
CA LYS A 13 -6.54 20.96 -2.13
C LYS A 13 -5.04 21.23 -2.21
N LYS A 14 -4.60 22.43 -1.81
CA LYS A 14 -3.18 22.77 -1.89
C LYS A 14 -2.37 21.90 -0.92
N ALA A 15 -2.84 21.75 0.31
CA ALA A 15 -2.24 20.85 1.28
C ALA A 15 -2.25 19.37 0.83
N LEU A 16 -3.29 18.92 0.12
CA LEU A 16 -3.38 17.54 -0.37
C LEU A 16 -2.36 17.23 -1.48
N GLU A 17 -2.19 18.15 -2.44
CA GLU A 17 -1.34 17.94 -3.63
C GLU A 17 0.13 18.32 -3.37
N GLU A 18 0.39 19.33 -2.55
CA GLU A 18 1.74 19.88 -2.32
C GLU A 18 2.30 19.56 -0.92
N GLY A 19 1.51 18.92 -0.06
CA GLY A 19 1.92 18.55 1.29
C GLY A 19 2.94 17.42 1.34
N THR A 20 3.63 17.31 2.48
CA THR A 20 4.62 16.23 2.73
C THR A 20 4.04 15.03 3.46
N ALA A 21 2.78 15.12 3.91
CA ALA A 21 2.11 14.04 4.62
C ALA A 21 1.46 13.08 3.64
N LEU A 22 1.81 11.80 3.71
CA LEU A 22 1.12 10.76 2.96
C LEU A 22 -0.24 10.49 3.64
N SER A 23 -1.34 10.94 3.04
CA SER A 23 -2.71 10.77 3.54
C SER A 23 -3.59 10.01 2.54
N PRO A 24 -3.43 8.68 2.41
CA PRO A 24 -4.20 7.87 1.46
C PRO A 24 -5.70 7.90 1.79
N ARG A 25 -6.53 8.07 0.76
CA ARG A 25 -7.98 8.00 0.92
C ARG A 25 -8.46 6.56 0.83
N PHE A 26 -8.60 5.91 1.98
CA PHE A 26 -9.21 4.60 2.07
C PHE A 26 -10.71 4.67 1.75
N ASP A 27 -11.22 3.63 1.07
CA ASP A 27 -12.63 3.49 0.75
C ASP A 27 -13.47 3.11 1.99
N ALA A 28 -14.77 2.90 1.81
CA ALA A 28 -15.68 2.52 2.89
C ALA A 28 -15.34 1.17 3.56
N ALA A 29 -14.53 0.33 2.91
CA ALA A 29 -14.02 -0.93 3.47
C ALA A 29 -12.63 -0.76 4.11
N GLY A 30 -12.09 0.46 4.17
CA GLY A 30 -10.77 0.75 4.70
C GLY A 30 -9.63 0.34 3.77
N LEU A 31 -9.89 0.31 2.45
CA LEU A 31 -8.93 -0.17 1.45
C LEU A 31 -8.51 0.91 0.45
N VAL A 32 -7.30 0.77 -0.07
CA VAL A 32 -6.81 1.47 -1.27
C VAL A 32 -6.45 0.45 -2.33
N THR A 33 -6.68 0.80 -3.60
CA THR A 33 -6.23 0.00 -4.74
C THR A 33 -4.76 0.27 -5.01
N VAL A 34 -4.01 -0.80 -5.25
CA VAL A 34 -2.57 -0.76 -5.53
C VAL A 34 -2.32 -1.37 -6.90
N VAL A 35 -1.56 -0.64 -7.72
CA VAL A 35 -1.13 -1.05 -9.04
C VAL A 35 0.38 -1.22 -8.98
N VAL A 36 0.87 -2.39 -9.37
CA VAL A 36 2.29 -2.75 -9.28
C VAL A 36 2.86 -2.85 -10.68
N THR A 37 3.92 -2.10 -10.92
CA THR A 37 4.67 -2.16 -12.17
C THR A 37 6.09 -2.65 -11.90
N ASP A 38 6.70 -3.26 -12.91
CA ASP A 38 8.14 -3.53 -12.91
C ASP A 38 8.91 -2.20 -12.90
N ALA A 39 9.97 -2.14 -12.11
CA ALA A 39 10.76 -0.92 -11.92
C ALA A 39 11.69 -0.61 -13.11
N GLY A 40 12.07 -1.62 -13.88
CA GLY A 40 12.99 -1.49 -15.00
C GLY A 40 12.30 -1.05 -16.28
N ASP A 41 11.14 -1.62 -16.59
CA ASP A 41 10.44 -1.38 -17.87
C ASP A 41 9.01 -0.82 -17.74
N GLY A 42 8.48 -0.70 -16.51
CA GLY A 42 7.13 -0.20 -16.27
C GLY A 42 6.01 -1.20 -16.60
N MET A 43 6.33 -2.47 -16.89
CA MET A 43 5.33 -3.49 -17.19
C MET A 43 4.36 -3.67 -16.02
N LEU A 44 3.06 -3.66 -16.31
CA LEU A 44 2.04 -3.93 -15.30
C LEU A 44 2.13 -5.39 -14.83
N LEU A 45 2.41 -5.60 -13.54
CA LEU A 45 2.54 -6.92 -12.94
C LEU A 45 1.23 -7.39 -12.32
N MET A 46 0.58 -6.53 -11.53
CA MET A 46 -0.67 -6.89 -10.85
C MET A 46 -1.42 -5.67 -10.30
N VAL A 47 -2.69 -5.90 -9.98
CA VAL A 47 -3.53 -5.00 -9.17
C VAL A 47 -3.96 -5.75 -7.91
N ALA A 48 -3.91 -5.07 -6.77
CA ALA A 48 -4.33 -5.59 -5.48
C ALA A 48 -4.94 -4.49 -4.60
N HIS A 49 -5.21 -4.81 -3.34
CA HIS A 49 -5.69 -3.85 -2.35
C HIS A 49 -4.78 -3.87 -1.12
N MET A 50 -4.69 -2.73 -0.43
CA MET A 50 -4.05 -2.59 0.87
C MET A 50 -5.02 -1.92 1.85
N ASN A 51 -5.07 -2.41 3.09
CA ASN A 51 -5.58 -1.63 4.20
C ASN A 51 -4.43 -0.79 4.80
N ALA A 52 -4.73 0.05 5.80
CA ALA A 52 -3.71 0.88 6.45
C ALA A 52 -2.54 0.05 6.99
N GLN A 53 -2.80 -1.11 7.61
CA GLN A 53 -1.73 -1.96 8.13
C GLN A 53 -0.81 -2.50 7.01
N ALA A 54 -1.38 -2.97 5.90
CA ALA A 54 -0.62 -3.48 4.78
C ALA A 54 0.28 -2.40 4.13
N LEU A 55 -0.25 -1.18 3.98
CA LEU A 55 0.54 -0.07 3.47
C LEU A 55 1.66 0.33 4.44
N SER A 56 1.37 0.41 5.75
CA SER A 56 2.39 0.69 6.77
C SER A 56 3.53 -0.33 6.70
N LEU A 57 3.22 -1.62 6.68
CA LEU A 57 4.23 -2.68 6.61
C LEU A 57 5.01 -2.65 5.29
N THR A 58 4.36 -2.27 4.20
CA THR A 58 5.03 -2.09 2.91
C THR A 58 6.10 -1.01 2.98
N LEU A 59 5.77 0.15 3.56
CA LEU A 59 6.72 1.26 3.75
C LEU A 59 7.83 0.93 4.75
N GLU A 60 7.50 0.23 5.84
CA GLU A 60 8.45 -0.13 6.89
C GLU A 60 9.45 -1.19 6.44
N THR A 61 8.98 -2.22 5.73
CA THR A 61 9.81 -3.38 5.35
C THR A 61 10.44 -3.27 3.97
N GLY A 62 9.97 -2.35 3.13
CA GLY A 62 10.34 -2.28 1.71
C GLY A 62 9.86 -3.48 0.89
N ILE A 63 8.98 -4.33 1.43
CA ILE A 63 8.40 -5.50 0.76
C ILE A 63 6.89 -5.28 0.63
N ALA A 64 6.33 -5.53 -0.55
CA ALA A 64 4.89 -5.37 -0.75
C ALA A 64 4.05 -6.30 0.15
N HIS A 65 3.16 -5.70 0.94
CA HIS A 65 2.14 -6.38 1.73
C HIS A 65 0.76 -5.99 1.21
N TYR A 66 -0.15 -6.94 1.08
CA TYR A 66 -1.49 -6.73 0.55
C TYR A 66 -2.56 -7.16 1.55
N TRP A 67 -3.79 -6.68 1.34
CA TRP A 67 -4.98 -7.15 2.03
C TRP A 67 -5.82 -8.04 1.11
N SER A 68 -5.98 -9.31 1.50
CA SER A 68 -6.79 -10.27 0.77
C SER A 68 -8.26 -10.13 1.16
N ARG A 69 -9.07 -9.46 0.35
CA ARG A 69 -10.51 -9.25 0.62
C ARG A 69 -11.29 -10.56 0.83
N SER A 70 -10.97 -11.61 0.10
CA SER A 70 -11.63 -12.92 0.21
C SER A 70 -11.22 -13.72 1.46
N ARG A 71 -9.99 -13.54 1.93
CA ARG A 71 -9.45 -14.24 3.12
C ARG A 71 -9.55 -13.40 4.39
N ASN A 72 -9.94 -12.13 4.25
CA ASN A 72 -9.95 -11.12 5.29
C ASN A 72 -8.64 -11.09 6.09
N ALA A 73 -7.51 -11.14 5.37
CA ALA A 73 -6.20 -11.36 5.96
C ALA A 73 -5.10 -10.57 5.24
N LEU A 74 -4.08 -10.21 6.02
CA LEU A 74 -2.83 -9.63 5.54
C LEU A 74 -2.01 -10.70 4.80
N TRP A 75 -1.34 -10.29 3.72
CA TRP A 75 -0.50 -11.17 2.93
C TRP A 75 0.81 -10.48 2.53
N LYS A 76 1.94 -11.02 2.99
CA LYS A 76 3.26 -10.60 2.52
C LYS A 76 3.57 -11.27 1.18
N LYS A 77 3.73 -10.47 0.12
CA LYS A 77 3.96 -11.01 -1.22
C LYS A 77 5.26 -11.81 -1.25
N GLY A 78 5.17 -13.05 -1.74
CA GLY A 78 6.33 -13.94 -1.83
C GLY A 78 6.57 -14.81 -0.60
N GLU A 79 5.81 -14.64 0.49
CA GLU A 79 6.00 -15.41 1.74
C GLU A 79 5.94 -16.93 1.52
N THR A 80 5.06 -17.41 0.64
CA THR A 80 4.97 -18.84 0.30
C THR A 80 5.84 -19.24 -0.89
N SER A 81 5.98 -18.36 -1.89
CA SER A 81 6.58 -18.72 -3.18
C SER A 81 8.04 -18.30 -3.36
N GLY A 82 8.59 -17.51 -2.44
CA GLY A 82 9.91 -16.86 -2.57
C GLY A 82 9.95 -15.64 -3.51
N ASN A 83 8.88 -15.36 -4.26
CA ASN A 83 8.83 -14.26 -5.24
C ASN A 83 8.39 -12.95 -4.57
N PHE A 84 9.33 -12.33 -3.84
CA PHE A 84 9.13 -11.04 -3.18
C PHE A 84 9.06 -9.89 -4.19
N GLN A 85 8.30 -8.86 -3.84
CA GLN A 85 8.27 -7.59 -4.56
C GLN A 85 8.86 -6.54 -3.64
N HIS A 86 10.02 -5.99 -4.03
CA HIS A 86 10.68 -4.91 -3.33
C HIS A 86 10.17 -3.57 -3.86
N VAL A 87 9.86 -2.65 -2.96
CA VAL A 87 9.44 -1.29 -3.31
C VAL A 87 10.68 -0.47 -3.65
N VAL A 88 10.60 0.32 -4.71
CA VAL A 88 11.65 1.22 -5.21
C VAL A 88 11.17 2.67 -5.24
#